data_AF-V6TJ14-F1
#
_entry.id   AF-V6TJ14-F1
#
_cell.length_a   1.000
_cell.length_b   1.000
_cell.length_c   1.000
_cell.angle_alpha   90.00
_cell.angle_beta   90.00
_cell.angle_gamma   90.00
#
_symmetry.space_group_name_H-M   'P 1'
#
loop_
_entity.id
_entity.type
_entity.pdbx_description
1 polymer ?
#
loop_
_entity_poly.entity_id
_entity_poly.type
_entity_poly.pdbx_seq_one_letter_code
_entity_poly.pdbx_strand_id
1 'polypeptide(L)'
;MTLVYLSIYNAIQLALWSLGLLLLGAWALPKPDSLDLYICMAQSMMVLDIVHVALGLTRGGLLTTTLQILSRLIVVWFAVHDSRTTIAARSYSWAHSCFILMYSSWAFAEIIRYSYYLKKNEPPKWLKWLRYNAFHLLYPVGVLAGEVPIIYLARMVYQPYDVFWLGYSIVLLLYVPGFPILFLHMVKQRKRASTAKQ
;
A
#
# COMPACT_ATOMS: atom_id res chain seq x y z
N MET A 1 4.21 0.86 -29.26
CA MET A 1 3.33 -0.16 -28.65
C MET A 1 3.45 -0.21 -27.12
N THR A 2 4.65 -0.15 -26.56
CA THR A 2 4.91 -0.13 -25.10
C THR A 2 4.24 1.01 -24.33
N LEU A 3 4.19 2.24 -24.87
CA LEU A 3 3.52 3.36 -24.20
C LEU A 3 2.01 3.16 -24.06
N VAL A 4 1.35 2.65 -25.11
CA VAL A 4 -0.10 2.37 -25.10
C VAL A 4 -0.41 1.27 -24.09
N TYR A 5 0.39 0.20 -24.07
CA TYR A 5 0.29 -0.87 -23.07
C TYR A 5 0.40 -0.34 -21.63
N LEU A 6 1.42 0.47 -21.34
CA LEU A 6 1.61 1.05 -20.00
C LEU A 6 0.44 1.98 -19.61
N SER A 7 -0.09 2.75 -20.56
CA SER A 7 -1.27 3.58 -20.30
C SER A 7 -2.49 2.74 -19.97
N ILE A 8 -2.76 1.66 -20.72
CA ILE A 8 -3.88 0.75 -20.43
C ILE A 8 -3.70 0.10 -19.05
N TYR A 9 -2.51 -0.40 -18.74
CA TYR A 9 -2.21 -0.99 -17.44
C TYR A 9 -2.42 0.00 -16.29
N ASN A 10 -1.90 1.22 -16.40
CA ASN A 10 -2.10 2.25 -15.38
C ASN A 10 -3.58 2.64 -15.22
N ALA A 11 -4.36 2.62 -16.31
CA ALA A 11 -5.80 2.88 -16.26
C ALA A 11 -6.56 1.74 -15.57
N ILE A 12 -6.21 0.49 -15.85
CA ILE A 12 -6.77 -0.69 -15.17
C ILE A 12 -6.47 -0.62 -13.68
N GLN A 13 -5.21 -0.36 -13.30
CA GLN A 13 -4.82 -0.25 -11.90
C GLN A 13 -5.55 0.92 -11.21
N LEU A 14 -5.65 2.09 -11.85
CA LEU A 14 -6.41 3.22 -11.32
C LEU A 14 -7.88 2.85 -11.06
N ALA A 15 -8.52 2.18 -12.02
CA ALA A 15 -9.91 1.74 -11.90
C ALA A 15 -10.07 0.71 -10.78
N LEU A 16 -9.13 -0.22 -10.65
CA LEU A 16 -9.13 -1.24 -9.62
C LEU A 16 -9.03 -0.62 -8.22
N TRP A 17 -8.04 0.23 -7.96
CA TRP A 17 -7.91 0.86 -6.63
C TRP A 17 -9.09 1.80 -6.31
N SER A 18 -9.67 2.45 -7.33
CA SER A 18 -10.85 3.31 -7.18
C SER A 18 -12.11 2.50 -6.87
N LEU A 19 -12.34 1.41 -7.59
CA LEU A 19 -13.45 0.48 -7.32
C LEU A 19 -13.32 -0.12 -5.92
N GLY A 20 -12.11 -0.54 -5.54
CA GLY A 20 -11.82 -1.03 -4.21
C GLY A 20 -12.20 -0.04 -3.10
N LEU A 21 -11.87 1.25 -3.28
CA LEU A 21 -12.25 2.30 -2.33
C LEU A 21 -13.77 2.50 -2.26
N LEU A 22 -14.47 2.44 -3.39
CA LEU A 22 -15.94 2.49 -3.43
C LEU A 22 -16.56 1.28 -2.73
N LEU A 23 -16.00 0.09 -2.96
CA LEU A 23 -16.44 -1.14 -2.30
C LEU A 23 -16.17 -1.08 -0.79
N LEU A 24 -15.05 -0.50 -0.36
CA LEU A 24 -14.81 -0.24 1.06
C LEU A 24 -15.92 0.64 1.64
N GLY A 25 -16.27 1.75 1.00
CA GLY A 25 -17.35 2.63 1.46
C GLY A 25 -18.73 1.95 1.51
N ALA A 26 -19.04 1.09 0.54
CA ALA A 26 -20.33 0.40 0.46
C ALA A 26 -20.43 -0.84 1.36
N TRP A 27 -19.32 -1.57 1.54
CA TRP A 27 -19.29 -2.90 2.17
C TRP A 27 -18.56 -2.96 3.51
N ALA A 28 -17.89 -1.89 3.96
CA ALA A 28 -17.20 -1.87 5.25
C ALA A 28 -18.13 -2.25 6.41
N LEU A 29 -19.36 -1.76 6.41
CA LEU A 29 -20.33 -2.00 7.49
C LEU A 29 -21.11 -3.33 7.35
N PRO A 30 -21.56 -3.77 6.16
CA PRO A 30 -22.41 -4.96 6.03
C PRO A 30 -21.66 -6.29 5.90
N LYS A 31 -20.48 -6.32 5.26
CA LYS A 31 -19.75 -7.56 4.93
C LYS A 31 -18.22 -7.35 4.93
N PRO A 32 -17.58 -7.31 6.11
CA PRO A 32 -16.17 -6.97 6.23
C PRO A 32 -15.25 -7.94 5.46
N ASP A 33 -15.63 -9.21 5.35
CA ASP A 33 -14.79 -10.29 4.78
C ASP A 33 -14.72 -10.26 3.25
N SER A 34 -15.73 -9.71 2.57
CA SER A 34 -15.83 -9.75 1.11
C SER A 34 -14.76 -8.92 0.39
N LEU A 35 -14.08 -8.02 1.10
CA LEU A 35 -13.05 -7.17 0.53
C LEU A 35 -11.64 -7.80 0.56
N ASP A 36 -11.38 -8.82 1.37
CA ASP A 36 -10.01 -9.36 1.53
C ASP A 36 -9.46 -9.92 0.23
N LEU A 37 -10.23 -10.79 -0.42
CA LEU A 37 -9.82 -11.40 -1.67
C LEU A 37 -9.62 -10.33 -2.76
N TYR A 38 -10.46 -9.30 -2.75
CA TYR A 38 -10.32 -8.18 -3.68
C TYR A 38 -8.98 -7.46 -3.51
N ILE A 39 -8.58 -7.16 -2.26
CA ILE A 39 -7.30 -6.50 -1.97
C ILE A 39 -6.13 -7.42 -2.31
N CYS A 40 -6.23 -8.72 -2.01
CA CYS A 40 -5.22 -9.72 -2.37
C CYS A 40 -4.98 -9.71 -3.88
N MET A 41 -6.05 -9.73 -4.67
CA MET A 41 -5.98 -9.66 -6.13
C MET A 41 -5.41 -8.32 -6.60
N ALA A 42 -5.90 -7.20 -6.08
CA ALA A 42 -5.43 -5.84 -6.37
C ALA A 42 -3.90 -5.71 -6.18
N GLN A 43 -3.44 -6.16 -5.02
CA GLN A 43 -2.04 -6.08 -4.61
C GLN A 43 -1.18 -7.03 -5.47
N SER A 44 -1.69 -8.22 -5.80
CA SER A 44 -0.98 -9.20 -6.64
C SER A 44 -0.79 -8.71 -8.08
N MET A 45 -1.75 -7.94 -8.63
CA MET A 45 -1.56 -7.33 -9.95
C MET A 45 -0.39 -6.36 -9.99
N MET A 46 0.01 -5.77 -8.86
CA MET A 46 1.18 -4.89 -8.79
C MET A 46 2.50 -5.63 -9.01
N VAL A 47 2.55 -6.96 -8.96
CA VAL A 47 3.76 -7.73 -9.33
C VAL A 47 4.20 -7.40 -10.76
N LEU A 48 3.27 -7.02 -11.64
CA LEU A 48 3.60 -6.54 -12.98
C LEU A 48 4.44 -5.25 -12.98
N ASP A 49 4.35 -4.38 -11.96
CA ASP A 49 5.24 -3.23 -11.82
C ASP A 49 6.70 -3.68 -11.66
N ILE A 50 6.95 -4.79 -10.96
CA ILE A 50 8.29 -5.38 -10.81
C ILE A 50 8.79 -5.84 -12.18
N VAL A 51 7.94 -6.54 -12.93
CA VAL A 51 8.25 -7.00 -14.29
C VAL A 51 8.54 -5.81 -15.21
N HIS A 52 7.75 -4.75 -15.15
CA HIS A 52 7.96 -3.55 -15.97
C HIS A 52 9.29 -2.86 -15.66
N VAL A 53 9.68 -2.78 -14.38
CA VAL A 53 10.99 -2.23 -14.00
C VAL A 53 12.13 -3.15 -14.43
N ALA A 54 11.97 -4.48 -14.24
CA ALA A 54 12.98 -5.48 -14.61
C ALA A 54 13.26 -5.49 -16.12
N LEU A 55 12.22 -5.33 -16.95
CA LEU A 55 12.32 -5.22 -18.40
C LEU A 55 12.72 -3.80 -18.88
N GLY A 56 12.94 -2.86 -17.98
CA GLY A 56 13.31 -1.47 -18.33
C GLY A 56 12.18 -0.65 -18.97
N LEU A 57 10.93 -1.11 -18.89
CA LEU A 57 9.76 -0.41 -19.42
C LEU A 57 9.43 0.86 -18.63
N THR A 58 9.73 0.86 -17.33
CA THR A 58 9.50 1.99 -16.43
C THR A 58 10.79 2.42 -15.74
N ARG A 59 10.89 3.72 -15.42
CA ARG A 59 12.04 4.29 -14.72
C ARG A 59 11.84 4.08 -13.22
N GLY A 60 12.55 3.11 -12.63
CA GLY A 60 12.52 2.80 -11.21
C GLY A 60 13.70 1.91 -10.83
N GLY A 61 14.05 1.85 -9.54
CA GLY A 61 15.04 0.91 -9.04
C GLY A 61 14.39 -0.46 -8.85
N LEU A 62 14.92 -1.51 -9.49
CA LEU A 62 14.38 -2.86 -9.40
C LEU A 62 14.24 -3.34 -7.95
N LEU A 63 15.31 -3.19 -7.16
CA LEU A 63 15.31 -3.58 -5.74
C LEU A 63 14.26 -2.81 -4.95
N THR A 64 14.16 -1.49 -5.13
CA THR A 64 13.22 -0.65 -4.38
C THR A 64 11.76 -0.98 -4.71
N THR A 65 11.43 -1.18 -5.99
CA THR A 65 10.09 -1.54 -6.44
C THR A 65 9.71 -2.93 -5.94
N THR A 66 10.64 -3.87 -6.00
CA THR A 66 10.45 -5.25 -5.51
C THR A 66 10.16 -5.26 -4.01
N LEU A 67 11.02 -4.62 -3.21
CA LEU A 67 10.84 -4.56 -1.75
C LEU A 67 9.51 -3.89 -1.37
N GLN A 68 9.15 -2.80 -2.04
CA GLN A 68 7.91 -2.08 -1.78
C GLN A 68 6.64 -2.91 -2.07
N ILE A 69 6.66 -3.73 -3.12
CA ILE A 69 5.49 -4.54 -3.51
C ILE A 69 5.43 -5.83 -2.70
N LEU A 70 6.57 -6.51 -2.51
CA LEU A 70 6.64 -7.72 -1.70
C LEU A 70 6.28 -7.46 -0.24
N SER A 71 6.73 -6.34 0.36
CA SER A 71 6.37 -6.01 1.74
C SER A 71 4.85 -5.91 1.92
N ARG A 72 4.16 -5.25 0.98
CA ARG A 72 2.70 -5.11 1.01
C ARG A 72 1.96 -6.41 0.69
N LEU A 73 2.52 -7.25 -0.20
CA LEU A 73 1.97 -8.58 -0.47
C LEU A 73 1.98 -9.44 0.79
N ILE A 74 3.08 -9.41 1.56
CA ILE A 74 3.16 -10.16 2.82
C ILE A 74 2.08 -9.68 3.80
N VAL A 75 1.88 -8.36 3.92
CA VAL A 75 0.84 -7.80 4.79
C VAL A 75 -0.55 -8.25 4.37
N VAL A 76 -0.88 -8.21 3.07
CA VAL A 76 -2.24 -8.56 2.60
C VAL A 76 -2.51 -10.06 2.65
N TRP A 77 -1.55 -10.89 2.23
CA TRP A 77 -1.75 -12.34 2.16
C TRP A 77 -1.63 -13.04 3.51
N PHE A 78 -0.80 -12.52 4.42
CA PHE A 78 -0.57 -13.13 5.73
C PHE A 78 -1.20 -12.30 6.84
N ALA A 79 -0.74 -11.07 7.07
CA ALA A 79 -1.17 -10.31 8.25
C ALA A 79 -2.67 -9.99 8.25
N VAL A 80 -3.23 -9.56 7.12
CA VAL A 80 -4.69 -9.32 6.99
C VAL A 80 -5.46 -10.63 7.10
N HIS A 81 -4.97 -11.71 6.48
CA HIS A 81 -5.61 -13.01 6.59
C HIS A 81 -5.68 -13.46 8.05
N ASP A 82 -4.54 -13.56 8.74
CA ASP A 82 -4.45 -14.08 10.10
C ASP A 82 -5.22 -13.20 11.10
N SER A 83 -5.13 -11.86 10.96
CA SER A 83 -5.82 -10.91 11.82
C SER A 83 -7.33 -10.86 11.62
N ARG A 84 -7.87 -11.31 10.48
CA ARG A 84 -9.33 -11.22 10.21
C ARG A 84 -10.04 -12.56 10.13
N THR A 85 -9.34 -13.67 9.86
CA THR A 85 -9.95 -15.01 9.85
C THR A 85 -10.01 -15.65 11.23
N THR A 86 -9.11 -15.29 12.14
CA THR A 86 -9.07 -15.86 13.50
C THR A 86 -10.07 -15.16 14.43
N ILE A 87 -10.95 -15.96 15.07
CA ILE A 87 -12.00 -15.47 15.99
C ILE A 87 -11.44 -14.51 17.06
N ALA A 88 -10.27 -14.82 17.62
CA ALA A 88 -9.62 -14.01 18.65
C ALA A 88 -9.29 -12.58 18.19
N ALA A 89 -8.91 -12.40 16.92
CA ALA A 89 -8.56 -11.10 16.37
C ALA A 89 -9.80 -10.32 15.92
N ARG A 90 -10.88 -11.01 15.51
CA ARG A 90 -12.19 -10.40 15.18
C ARG A 90 -12.90 -9.80 16.40
N SER A 91 -12.59 -10.26 17.61
CA SER A 91 -13.17 -9.73 18.84
C SER A 91 -12.76 -8.28 19.13
N TYR A 92 -11.71 -7.77 18.49
CA TYR A 92 -11.27 -6.40 18.67
C TYR A 92 -11.97 -5.46 17.69
N SER A 93 -12.89 -4.62 18.20
CA SER A 93 -13.63 -3.63 17.38
C SER A 93 -12.71 -2.68 16.61
N TRP A 94 -11.48 -2.46 17.08
CA TRP A 94 -10.50 -1.59 16.42
C TRP A 94 -9.79 -2.26 15.22
N ALA A 95 -9.81 -3.60 15.11
CA ALA A 95 -9.19 -4.32 14.00
C ALA A 95 -9.78 -3.90 12.64
N HIS A 96 -11.10 -3.74 12.60
CA HIS A 96 -11.81 -3.30 11.40
C HIS A 96 -11.44 -1.86 11.01
N SER A 97 -11.37 -0.96 11.98
CA SER A 97 -10.95 0.43 11.77
C SER A 97 -9.52 0.52 11.23
N CYS A 98 -8.59 -0.27 11.78
CA CYS A 98 -7.20 -0.33 11.30
C CYS A 98 -7.13 -0.79 9.84
N PHE A 99 -7.90 -1.81 9.47
CA PHE A 99 -8.00 -2.26 8.10
C PHE A 99 -8.55 -1.19 7.15
N ILE A 100 -9.61 -0.48 7.53
CA ILE A 100 -10.14 0.64 6.74
C ILE A 100 -9.07 1.72 6.53
N LEU A 101 -8.37 2.12 7.61
CA LEU A 101 -7.36 3.17 7.55
C LEU A 101 -6.16 2.76 6.68
N MET A 102 -5.68 1.51 6.83
CA MET A 102 -4.63 0.95 5.98
C MET A 102 -5.06 0.97 4.52
N TYR A 103 -6.19 0.34 4.21
CA TYR A 103 -6.62 0.12 2.83
C TYR A 103 -6.99 1.43 2.12
N SER A 104 -7.69 2.34 2.80
CA SER A 104 -7.99 3.67 2.24
C SER A 104 -6.71 4.46 1.97
N SER A 105 -5.74 4.46 2.89
CA SER A 105 -4.46 5.13 2.70
C SER A 105 -3.70 4.59 1.49
N TRP A 106 -3.67 3.26 1.35
CA TRP A 106 -3.08 2.58 0.21
C TRP A 106 -3.80 2.93 -1.10
N ALA A 107 -5.12 2.81 -1.13
CA ALA A 107 -5.92 3.11 -2.31
C ALA A 107 -5.72 4.55 -2.77
N PHE A 108 -5.75 5.54 -1.86
CA PHE A 108 -5.47 6.93 -2.22
C PHE A 108 -4.07 7.13 -2.77
N ALA A 109 -3.05 6.51 -2.16
CA ALA A 109 -1.67 6.61 -2.64
C ALA A 109 -1.53 6.03 -4.06
N GLU A 110 -2.16 4.89 -4.33
CA GLU A 110 -2.14 4.24 -5.64
C GLU A 110 -2.93 5.02 -6.70
N ILE A 111 -4.13 5.52 -6.36
CA ILE A 111 -4.93 6.36 -7.24
C ILE A 111 -4.14 7.59 -7.68
N ILE A 112 -3.47 8.28 -6.75
CA ILE A 112 -2.62 9.43 -7.07
C ILE A 112 -1.44 9.01 -7.97
N ARG A 113 -0.80 7.88 -7.67
CA ARG A 113 0.37 7.37 -8.42
C ARG A 113 0.01 7.05 -9.86
N TYR A 114 -1.01 6.22 -10.08
CA TYR A 114 -1.44 5.81 -11.42
C TYR A 114 -2.05 6.96 -12.20
N SER A 115 -2.82 7.84 -11.56
CA SER A 115 -3.31 9.07 -12.20
C SER A 115 -2.17 9.93 -12.73
N TYR A 116 -1.08 10.06 -11.96
CA TYR A 116 0.10 10.81 -12.41
C TYR A 116 0.82 10.10 -13.56
N TYR A 117 0.89 8.76 -13.55
CA TYR A 117 1.51 8.01 -14.65
C TYR A 117 0.74 8.12 -15.96
N LEU A 118 -0.60 8.15 -15.90
CA LEU A 118 -1.45 8.40 -17.08
C LEU A 118 -1.24 9.80 -17.66
N LYS A 119 -1.07 10.80 -16.80
CA LYS A 119 -0.86 12.20 -17.20
C LYS A 119 0.62 12.61 -17.18
N LYS A 120 1.55 11.66 -17.35
CA LYS A 120 2.99 11.91 -17.14
C LYS A 120 3.57 13.00 -18.05
N ASN A 121 3.05 13.16 -19.27
CA ASN A 121 3.54 14.15 -20.23
C ASN A 121 3.17 15.58 -19.82
N GLU A 122 1.96 15.78 -19.27
CA GLU A 122 1.49 17.09 -18.81
C GLU A 122 0.61 16.92 -17.56
N PRO A 123 1.22 16.67 -16.39
CA PRO A 123 0.46 16.43 -15.18
C PRO A 123 -0.13 17.74 -14.65
N PRO A 124 -1.44 17.81 -14.35
CA PRO A 124 -2.05 18.99 -13.75
C PRO A 124 -1.32 19.40 -12.46
N LYS A 125 -1.25 20.72 -12.21
CA LYS A 125 -0.52 21.27 -11.05
C LYS A 125 -0.99 20.67 -9.72
N TRP A 126 -2.30 20.47 -9.56
CA TRP A 126 -2.90 19.86 -8.36
C TRP A 126 -2.48 18.39 -8.18
N LEU A 127 -2.40 17.62 -9.28
CA LEU A 127 -2.04 16.20 -9.22
C LEU A 127 -0.55 16.02 -8.91
N LYS A 128 0.30 16.88 -9.48
CA LYS A 128 1.71 16.96 -9.10
C LYS A 128 1.86 17.36 -7.63
N TRP A 129 1.06 18.30 -7.14
CA TRP A 129 1.07 18.68 -5.72
C TRP A 129 0.68 17.52 -4.81
N LEU A 130 -0.41 16.81 -5.12
CA LEU A 130 -0.84 15.63 -4.36
C LEU A 130 0.25 14.56 -4.31
N ARG A 131 0.85 14.22 -5.45
CA ARG A 131 1.92 13.22 -5.54
C ARG A 131 3.07 13.47 -4.57
N TYR A 132 3.43 14.73 -4.32
CA TYR A 132 4.57 15.08 -3.47
C TYR A 132 4.19 15.55 -2.06
N ASN A 133 2.89 15.69 -1.73
CA ASN A 133 2.46 16.14 -0.40
C ASN A 133 1.53 15.16 0.32
N ALA A 134 0.80 14.29 -0.39
CA ALA A 134 -0.15 13.37 0.21
C ALA A 134 0.49 12.42 1.23
N PHE A 135 1.79 12.11 1.09
CA PHE A 135 2.52 11.24 2.00
C PHE A 135 2.55 11.75 3.46
N HIS A 136 2.43 13.06 3.71
CA HIS A 136 2.43 13.59 5.08
C HIS A 136 1.24 13.07 5.89
N LEU A 137 0.12 12.78 5.24
CA LEU A 137 -1.08 12.23 5.87
C LEU A 137 -1.20 10.73 5.65
N LEU A 138 -1.13 10.29 4.38
CA LEU A 138 -1.40 8.90 4.00
C LEU A 138 -0.38 7.92 4.59
N TYR A 139 0.88 8.35 4.76
CA TYR A 139 1.92 7.44 5.26
C TYR A 139 1.81 7.18 6.76
N PRO A 140 1.70 8.21 7.65
CA PRO A 140 1.43 7.96 9.06
C PRO A 140 0.12 7.22 9.31
N VAL A 141 -0.97 7.60 8.63
CA VAL A 141 -2.28 6.96 8.81
C VAL A 141 -2.24 5.50 8.35
N GLY A 142 -1.71 5.24 7.15
CA GLY A 142 -1.64 3.89 6.60
C GLY A 142 -0.74 2.97 7.42
N VAL A 143 0.43 3.44 7.84
CA VAL A 143 1.41 2.60 8.54
C VAL A 143 1.13 2.51 10.04
N LEU A 144 1.03 3.65 10.73
CA LEU A 144 0.96 3.66 12.21
C LEU A 144 -0.42 3.26 12.73
N ALA A 145 -1.49 3.72 12.07
CA ALA A 145 -2.86 3.41 12.49
C ALA A 145 -3.46 2.20 11.76
N GLY A 146 -2.82 1.73 10.69
CA GLY A 146 -3.31 0.64 9.85
C GLY A 146 -2.44 -0.62 9.91
N GLU A 147 -1.33 -0.62 9.17
CA GLU A 147 -0.45 -1.80 8.99
C GLU A 147 0.10 -2.34 10.31
N VAL A 148 0.68 -1.47 11.16
CA VAL A 148 1.34 -1.90 12.40
C VAL A 148 0.36 -2.59 13.35
N PRO A 149 -0.84 -2.04 13.65
CA PRO A 149 -1.85 -2.73 14.44
C PRO A 149 -2.32 -4.06 13.82
N ILE A 150 -2.45 -4.14 12.49
CA ILE A 150 -2.84 -5.39 11.79
C ILE A 150 -1.78 -6.47 11.96
N ILE A 151 -0.51 -6.13 11.76
CA ILE A 151 0.61 -7.06 11.95
C ILE A 151 0.70 -7.49 13.42
N TYR A 152 0.44 -6.57 14.35
CA TYR A 152 0.37 -6.90 15.78
C TYR A 152 -0.76 -7.88 16.09
N LEU A 153 -1.96 -7.68 15.55
CA LEU A 153 -3.08 -8.61 15.69
C LEU A 153 -2.75 -9.98 15.10
N ALA A 154 -2.16 -10.02 13.91
CA ALA A 154 -1.72 -11.26 13.27
C ALA A 154 -0.72 -12.02 14.16
N ARG A 155 0.23 -11.31 14.78
CA ARG A 155 1.16 -11.90 15.75
C ARG A 155 0.46 -12.52 16.97
N MET A 156 -0.62 -11.92 17.46
CA MET A 156 -1.36 -12.43 18.64
C MET A 156 -2.08 -13.76 18.39
N VAL A 157 -2.25 -14.16 17.12
CA VAL A 157 -2.81 -15.47 16.76
C VAL A 157 -1.86 -16.62 17.11
N TYR A 158 -0.56 -16.35 17.08
CA TYR A 158 0.48 -17.36 17.27
C TYR A 158 1.05 -17.34 18.69
N GLN A 159 1.46 -18.51 19.17
CA GLN A 159 2.11 -18.64 20.47
C GLN A 159 3.53 -18.03 20.42
N PRO A 160 4.06 -17.54 21.56
CA PRO A 160 5.45 -17.16 21.66
C PRO A 160 6.38 -18.27 21.14
N TYR A 161 7.43 -17.89 20.42
CA TYR A 161 8.42 -18.80 19.80
C TYR A 161 7.96 -19.58 18.56
N ASP A 162 6.70 -19.44 18.11
CA ASP A 162 6.30 -19.89 16.79
C ASP A 162 7.04 -19.10 15.68
N VAL A 163 7.28 -19.73 14.53
CA VAL A 163 7.97 -19.11 13.39
C VAL A 163 7.22 -17.88 12.89
N PHE A 164 5.90 -17.93 12.81
CA PHE A 164 5.07 -16.80 12.39
C PHE A 164 5.04 -15.70 13.45
N TRP A 165 4.98 -16.07 14.74
CA TRP A 165 5.10 -15.11 15.82
C TRP A 165 6.43 -14.34 15.75
N LEU A 166 7.53 -15.06 15.54
CA LEU A 166 8.87 -14.48 15.41
C LEU A 166 8.96 -13.60 14.15
N GLY A 167 8.43 -14.08 13.02
CA GLY A 167 8.38 -13.35 11.77
C GLY A 167 7.67 -11.99 11.92
N TYR A 168 6.46 -11.98 12.47
CA TYR A 168 5.72 -10.75 12.73
C TYR A 168 6.42 -9.84 13.74
N SER A 169 7.04 -10.41 14.79
CA SER A 169 7.87 -9.66 15.74
C SER A 169 9.02 -8.93 15.04
N ILE A 170 9.74 -9.60 14.15
CA ILE A 170 10.85 -9.00 13.39
C ILE A 170 10.33 -7.89 12.48
N VAL A 171 9.21 -8.12 11.77
CA VAL A 171 8.60 -7.09 10.92
C VAL A 171 8.24 -5.86 11.75
N LEU A 172 7.56 -6.01 12.88
CA LEU A 172 7.22 -4.88 13.77
C LEU A 172 8.46 -4.13 14.25
N LEU A 173 9.54 -4.84 14.59
CA LEU A 173 10.80 -4.22 14.98
C LEU A 173 11.45 -3.44 13.83
N LEU A 174 11.39 -3.96 12.60
CA LEU A 174 11.93 -3.28 11.41
C LEU A 174 11.16 -2.01 11.05
N TYR A 175 9.87 -1.93 11.38
CA TYR A 175 9.06 -0.72 11.16
C TYR A 175 9.52 0.47 12.03
N VAL A 176 10.11 0.22 13.21
CA VAL A 176 10.59 1.28 14.11
C VAL A 176 11.68 2.15 13.47
N PRO A 177 12.80 1.61 12.94
CA PRO A 177 13.76 2.40 12.17
C PRO A 177 13.30 2.63 10.73
N GLY A 178 12.54 1.70 10.13
CA GLY A 178 12.12 1.79 8.73
C GLY A 178 11.21 2.98 8.44
N PHE A 179 10.24 3.25 9.31
CA PHE A 179 9.30 4.36 9.16
C PHE A 179 9.97 5.74 9.04
N PRO A 180 10.81 6.19 10.00
CA PRO A 180 11.44 7.52 9.89
C PRO A 180 12.41 7.61 8.71
N ILE A 181 13.14 6.54 8.38
CA ILE A 181 14.08 6.54 7.24
C ILE A 181 13.32 6.78 5.92
N LEU A 182 12.25 6.02 5.69
CA LEU A 182 11.45 6.12 4.47
C LEU A 182 10.68 7.45 4.41
N PHE A 183 10.16 7.93 5.53
CA PHE A 183 9.51 9.23 5.60
C PHE A 183 10.46 10.37 5.25
N LEU A 184 11.66 10.39 5.85
CA LEU A 184 12.68 11.40 5.55
C LEU A 184 13.16 11.31 4.09
N HIS A 185 13.20 10.11 3.51
CA HIS A 185 13.50 9.94 2.10
C HIS A 185 12.44 10.61 1.20
N MET A 186 11.14 10.47 1.50
CA MET A 186 10.08 11.16 0.77
C MET A 186 10.15 12.70 0.92
N VAL A 187 10.50 13.19 2.11
CA VAL A 187 10.76 14.63 2.32
C VAL A 187 11.90 15.13 1.42
N LYS A 188 13.00 14.35 1.31
CA LYS A 188 14.11 14.66 0.39
C LYS A 188 13.66 14.66 -1.07
N GLN A 189 12.83 13.69 -1.48
CA GLN A 189 12.28 13.63 -2.85
C GLN A 189 11.41 14.85 -3.17
N ARG A 190 10.56 15.29 -2.24
CA ARG A 190 9.76 16.52 -2.37
C ARG A 190 10.65 17.74 -2.59
N LYS A 191 11.70 17.92 -1.77
CA LYS A 191 12.63 19.05 -1.91
C LYS A 191 13.29 19.08 -3.29
N ARG A 192 13.74 17.94 -3.80
CA ARG A 192 14.30 17.82 -5.16
C ARG A 192 13.28 18.21 -6.24
N ALA A 193 12.03 17.77 -6.09
CA ALA A 193 10.96 18.09 -7.04
C ALA A 193 10.54 19.57 -7.03
N SER A 194 10.72 20.27 -5.90
CA SER A 194 10.51 21.72 -5.81
C SER A 194 11.66 22.54 -6.38
N THR A 195 12.91 22.09 -6.23
CA THR A 195 14.09 22.80 -6.76
C THR A 195 14.22 22.65 -8.28
N ALA A 196 13.83 21.51 -8.87
CA ALA A 196 13.80 21.30 -10.32
C ALA A 196 12.73 22.15 -11.08
N LYS A 197 12.06 23.09 -10.39
CA LYS A 197 11.14 24.08 -10.95
C LYS A 197 11.76 25.49 -11.06
N GLN A 198 13.01 25.67 -10.63
CA GLN A 198 13.84 26.86 -10.85
C GLN A 198 14.79 26.60 -12.01
#